data_AF-A0A7V2VMB8-F1
#
_entry.id   AF-A0A7V2VMB8-F1
#
_cell.length_a   1.000
_cell.length_b   1.000
_cell.length_c   1.000
_cell.angle_alpha   90.00
_cell.angle_beta   90.00
_cell.angle_gamma   90.00
#
_symmetry.space_group_name_H-M   'P 1'
#
loop_
_entity.id
_entity.type
_entity.pdbx_description
1 polymer ?
#
loop_
_entity_poly.entity_id
_entity_poly.type
_entity_poly.pdbx_seq_one_letter_code
_entity_poly.pdbx_strand_id
1 'polypeptide(L)'
;MTIVFLVLIFALFYFLMIRPQRKRQKEHQELVGQLQKGDRVVTAGGIYGIIESISEDSVVIKVESGATMRVARGSVALKRER
;
A
#
# COMPACT_ATOMS: atom_id res chain seq x y z
N MET A 1 -21.96 -27.61 25.22
CA MET A 1 -22.50 -26.24 25.06
C MET A 1 -21.42 -25.16 25.07
N THR A 2 -20.42 -25.21 25.96
CA THR A 2 -19.30 -24.24 26.00
C THR A 2 -18.38 -24.28 24.77
N ILE A 3 -18.06 -25.47 24.24
CA ILE A 3 -17.19 -25.62 23.07
C ILE A 3 -17.81 -24.97 21.82
N VAL A 4 -19.13 -25.12 21.63
CA VAL A 4 -19.87 -24.52 20.50
C VAL A 4 -19.81 -23.00 20.54
N PHE A 5 -19.95 -22.40 21.74
CA PHE A 5 -19.86 -20.96 21.92
C PHE A 5 -18.45 -20.42 21.64
N LEU A 6 -17.42 -21.16 22.06
CA LEU A 6 -16.01 -20.84 21.80
C LEU A 6 -15.68 -20.88 20.31
N VAL A 7 -16.13 -21.89 19.58
CA VAL A 7 -15.96 -22.01 18.13
C VAL A 7 -16.68 -20.88 17.38
N LEU A 8 -17.89 -20.51 17.82
CA LEU A 8 -18.65 -19.39 17.25
C LEU A 8 -17.92 -18.05 17.39
N ILE A 9 -17.37 -17.78 18.57
CA ILE A 9 -16.58 -16.57 18.83
C ILE A 9 -15.32 -16.53 17.96
N PHE A 10 -14.57 -17.64 17.89
CA PHE A 10 -13.39 -17.73 17.03
C PHE A 10 -13.73 -17.54 15.55
N ALA A 11 -14.82 -18.15 15.07
CA ALA A 11 -15.29 -17.97 13.70
C ALA A 11 -15.66 -16.50 13.41
N LEU A 12 -16.32 -15.83 14.35
CA LEU A 12 -16.70 -14.42 14.24
C LEU A 12 -15.48 -13.50 14.19
N PHE A 13 -14.52 -13.67 15.10
CA PHE A 13 -13.27 -12.90 15.11
C PHE A 13 -12.39 -13.19 13.88
N TYR A 14 -12.30 -14.45 13.45
CA TYR A 14 -11.62 -14.84 12.22
C TYR A 14 -12.20 -14.08 11.03
N PHE A 15 -13.53 -14.10 10.88
CA PHE A 15 -14.20 -13.42 9.77
C PHE A 15 -14.04 -11.90 9.85
N LEU A 16 -14.17 -11.31 11.05
CA LEU A 16 -14.04 -9.88 11.27
C LEU A 16 -12.62 -9.36 11.07
N MET A 17 -11.57 -10.13 11.33
CA MET A 17 -10.18 -9.67 11.20
C MET A 17 -9.58 -9.99 9.82
N ILE A 18 -9.76 -11.21 9.32
CA ILE A 18 -9.11 -11.65 8.07
C ILE A 18 -9.75 -11.03 6.84
N ARG A 19 -11.07 -10.84 6.83
CA ARG A 19 -11.74 -10.22 5.69
C ARG A 19 -11.28 -8.77 5.44
N PRO A 20 -11.24 -7.86 6.43
CA PRO A 20 -10.73 -6.51 6.21
C PRO A 20 -9.22 -6.49 5.97
N GLN A 21 -8.45 -7.38 6.60
CA GLN A 21 -7.00 -7.44 6.36
C GLN A 21 -6.68 -7.83 4.92
N ARG A 22 -7.38 -8.84 4.37
CA ARG A 22 -7.26 -9.23 2.95
C ARG A 22 -7.69 -8.10 2.02
N LYS A 23 -8.74 -7.36 2.37
CA LYS A 23 -9.22 -6.21 1.57
C LYS A 23 -8.15 -5.11 1.49
N ARG A 24 -7.57 -4.71 2.62
CA ARG A 24 -6.51 -3.69 2.68
C ARG A 24 -5.25 -4.10 1.91
N GLN A 25 -4.87 -5.39 1.98
CA GLN A 25 -3.72 -5.89 1.22
C GLN A 25 -3.95 -5.85 -0.29
N LYS A 26 -5.16 -6.21 -0.74
CA LYS A 26 -5.52 -6.11 -2.16
C LYS A 26 -5.55 -4.67 -2.65
N GLU A 27 -6.18 -3.78 -1.90
CA GLU A 27 -6.22 -2.34 -2.22
C GLU A 27 -4.80 -1.76 -2.32
N HIS A 28 -3.89 -2.13 -1.42
CA HIS A 28 -2.49 -1.70 -1.49
C HIS A 28 -1.75 -2.26 -2.71
N GLN A 29 -1.95 -3.53 -3.04
CA GLN A 29 -1.37 -4.15 -4.23
C GLN A 29 -1.90 -3.51 -5.52
N GLU A 30 -3.18 -3.19 -5.59
CA GLU A 30 -3.79 -2.51 -6.73
C GLU A 30 -3.24 -1.10 -6.90
N LEU A 31 -3.12 -0.33 -5.81
CA LEU A 31 -2.59 1.03 -5.81
C LEU A 31 -1.13 1.06 -6.27
N VAL A 32 -0.32 0.13 -5.77
CA VAL A 32 1.08 -0.07 -6.19
C VAL A 32 1.19 -0.57 -7.64
N GLY A 33 0.23 -1.38 -8.09
CA GLY A 33 0.12 -1.89 -9.46
C GLY A 33 -0.17 -0.80 -10.49
N GLN A 34 -0.94 0.23 -10.10
CA GLN A 34 -1.39 1.33 -10.97
C GLN A 34 -0.41 2.51 -11.04
N LEU A 35 0.75 2.41 -10.39
CA LEU A 35 1.78 3.45 -10.46
C LEU A 35 2.38 3.51 -11.87
N GLN A 36 2.52 4.72 -12.39
CA GLN A 36 3.10 5.00 -13.69
C GLN A 36 4.15 6.11 -13.60
N LYS A 37 5.06 6.14 -14.58
CA LYS A 37 6.02 7.24 -14.71
C LYS A 37 5.28 8.56 -14.92
N GLY A 38 5.68 9.59 -14.18
CA GLY A 38 5.02 10.90 -14.18
C GLY A 38 3.96 11.07 -13.09
N ASP A 39 3.56 9.99 -12.40
CA ASP A 39 2.63 10.10 -11.27
C ASP A 39 3.27 10.88 -10.12
N ARG A 40 2.46 11.73 -9.49
CA ARG A 40 2.82 12.36 -8.21
C ARG A 40 2.42 11.46 -7.07
N VAL A 41 3.38 11.21 -6.19
CA VAL A 41 3.21 10.27 -5.10
C VAL A 41 3.67 10.88 -3.79
N VAL A 42 3.11 10.34 -2.71
CA VAL A 42 3.59 10.56 -1.35
C VAL A 42 4.04 9.22 -0.80
N THR A 43 5.28 9.17 -0.32
CA THR A 43 5.81 8.00 0.37
C THR A 43 5.26 7.91 1.78
N ALA A 44 5.35 6.73 2.41
CA ALA A 44 4.93 6.53 3.81
C ALA A 44 5.66 7.46 4.81
N GLY A 45 6.84 7.97 4.46
CA GLY A 45 7.57 8.97 5.25
C GLY A 45 7.12 10.42 5.02
N GLY A 46 6.06 10.66 4.25
CA GLY A 46 5.55 12.01 3.94
C GLY A 46 6.33 12.75 2.84
N ILE A 47 7.25 12.07 2.14
CA ILE A 47 8.03 12.67 1.07
C ILE A 47 7.18 12.75 -0.20
N TYR A 48 7.09 13.95 -0.77
CA TYR A 48 6.43 14.22 -2.04
C TYR A 48 7.42 14.11 -3.20
N GLY A 49 6.99 13.49 -4.29
CA GLY A 49 7.80 13.40 -5.50
C GLY A 49 7.03 12.96 -6.73
N ILE A 50 7.73 12.94 -7.86
CA ILE A 50 7.24 12.47 -9.15
C ILE A 50 7.99 11.20 -9.53
N ILE A 51 7.29 10.17 -9.99
CA ILE A 51 7.91 8.92 -10.44
C ILE A 51 8.70 9.16 -11.73
N GLU A 52 10.00 8.87 -11.71
CA GLU A 52 10.85 8.88 -12.91
C GLU A 52 11.03 7.49 -13.53
N SER A 53 11.07 6.44 -12.71
CA SER A 53 11.14 5.06 -13.19
C SER A 53 10.55 4.08 -12.17
N ILE A 54 10.08 2.94 -12.68
CA ILE A 54 9.48 1.86 -11.90
C ILE A 54 10.22 0.58 -12.22
N SER A 55 10.54 -0.18 -11.19
CA SER A 55 11.03 -1.56 -11.26
C SER A 55 10.09 -2.46 -10.43
N GLU A 56 10.28 -3.78 -10.45
CA GLU A 56 9.41 -4.72 -9.73
C GLU A 56 9.29 -4.40 -8.23
N ASP A 57 10.43 -4.18 -7.57
CA ASP A 57 10.49 -4.00 -6.11
C ASP A 57 10.67 -2.55 -5.64
N SER A 58 10.94 -1.62 -6.56
CA SER A 58 11.30 -0.25 -6.21
C SER A 58 10.87 0.78 -7.23
N VAL A 59 10.71 2.02 -6.78
CA VAL A 59 10.37 3.17 -7.60
C VAL A 59 11.43 4.24 -7.39
N VAL A 60 11.87 4.88 -8.47
CA VAL A 60 12.69 6.08 -8.39
C VAL A 60 11.79 7.29 -8.48
N ILE A 61 11.83 8.13 -7.45
CA ILE A 61 11.09 9.38 -7.38
C ILE A 61 12.05 10.56 -7.42
N LYS A 62 11.65 11.62 -8.12
CA LYS A 62 12.30 12.92 -8.05
C LYS A 62 11.56 13.79 -7.06
N VAL A 63 12.27 14.26 -6.05
CA VAL A 63 11.75 15.15 -5.02
C VAL A 63 11.93 16.61 -5.43
N GLU A 64 11.24 17.53 -4.76
CA GLU A 64 11.24 18.96 -5.14
C GLU A 64 12.63 19.61 -5.11
N SER A 65 13.54 19.13 -4.26
CA SER A 65 14.94 19.58 -4.24
C SER A 65 15.74 19.21 -5.50
N GLY A 66 15.13 18.48 -6.44
CA GLY A 66 15.76 18.01 -7.67
C GLY A 66 16.54 16.70 -7.52
N ALA A 67 16.74 16.23 -6.28
CA ALA A 67 17.35 14.94 -6.00
C ALA A 67 16.44 13.79 -6.44
N THR A 68 17.05 12.68 -6.84
CA THR A 68 16.36 11.42 -7.13
C THR A 68 16.60 10.43 -5.99
N MET A 69 15.56 9.72 -5.60
CA MET A 69 15.59 8.77 -4.50
C MET A 69 14.92 7.48 -4.91
N ARG A 70 15.55 6.35 -4.57
CA ARG A 70 14.96 5.02 -4.75
C ARG A 70 14.22 4.62 -3.49
N VAL A 71 12.94 4.33 -3.63
CA VAL A 71 12.07 3.90 -2.53
C VAL A 71 11.50 2.54 -2.83
N ALA A 72 11.22 1.75 -1.78
CA ALA A 72 10.55 0.47 -1.95
C ALA A 72 9.16 0.72 -2.52
N ARG A 73 8.75 -0.11 -3.47
CA ARG A 73 7.47 0.06 -4.18
C ARG A 73 6.28 0.01 -3.22
N GLY A 74 6.35 -0.86 -2.21
CA GLY A 74 5.34 -0.97 -1.16
C GLY A 74 5.29 0.21 -0.18
N SER A 75 6.26 1.13 -0.22
CA SER A 75 6.30 2.33 0.63
C SER A 75 5.62 3.55 0.00
N VAL A 76 5.05 3.41 -1.21
CA VAL A 76 4.21 4.44 -1.82
C VAL A 76 2.83 4.39 -1.18
N ALA A 77 2.47 5.45 -0.45
CA ALA A 77 1.25 5.48 0.36
C ALA A 77 0.05 6.02 -0.42
N LEU A 78 0.27 7.00 -1.30
CA LEU A 78 -0.79 7.69 -2.01
C LEU A 78 -0.31 8.05 -3.42
N LYS A 79 -1.15 7.77 -4.42
CA LYS A 79 -1.11 8.38 -5.74
C LYS A 79 -2.00 9.62 -5.72
N ARG A 80 -1.47 10.77 -6.13
CA ARG A 80 -2.21 12.03 -6.18
C ARG A 80 -2.55 12.33 -7.64
N GLU A 81 -3.78 12.03 -8.03
CA GLU A 81 -4.33 12.55 -9.28
C GLU A 81 -4.60 14.04 -9.07
N ARG A 82 -4.03 14.87 -9.94
CA ARG A 82 -4.24 16.32 -9.90
C ARG A 82 -5.42 16.67 -10.79
#